data_AF-X1RNG7-F1
#
_entry.id   AF-X1RNG7-F1
#
_cell.length_a   1.000
_cell.length_b   1.000
_cell.length_c   1.000
_cell.angle_alpha   90.00
_cell.angle_beta   90.00
_cell.angle_gamma   90.00
#
_symmetry.space_group_name_H-M   'P 1'
#
loop_
_entity.id
_entity.type
_entity.pdbx_description
1 polymer ?
#
loop_
_entity_poly.entity_id
_entity_poly.type
_entity_poly.pdbx_seq_one_letter_code
_entity_poly.pdbx_strand_id
1 'polypeptide(L)'
;HETKNMKSWNVVAEIKGSSKKEEIVFCGAHLDAVDITQGAHDNAGGLVSMMEAARVLALHKGFYKRTLKFVAFSLEEWGLIGSFAYVQAHKDEMIKIKFMWNLDMAASAGAAGLGISIQGRPELVPYIKP
;
A
#
# COMPACT_ATOMS: atom_id res chain seq x y z
N HIS A 1 1.64 18.03 -30.16
CA HIS A 1 1.70 17.92 -28.70
C HIS A 1 3.13 17.55 -28.31
N GLU A 2 3.78 18.38 -27.49
CA GLU A 2 5.14 18.13 -27.02
C GLU A 2 5.06 17.25 -25.76
N THR A 3 5.69 16.09 -25.78
CA THR A 3 5.79 15.21 -24.61
C THR A 3 7.07 15.51 -23.86
N LYS A 4 6.96 15.73 -22.54
CA LYS A 4 8.10 16.04 -21.68
C LYS A 4 8.40 14.85 -20.77
N ASN A 5 9.66 14.44 -20.70
CA ASN A 5 10.09 13.45 -19.73
C ASN A 5 10.01 14.03 -18.31
N MET A 6 9.34 13.30 -17.42
CA MET A 6 9.21 13.64 -16.01
C MET A 6 9.76 12.50 -15.15
N LYS A 7 10.24 12.85 -13.95
CA LYS A 7 10.68 11.87 -12.94
C LYS A 7 9.65 11.83 -11.82
N SER A 8 9.36 10.62 -11.36
CA SER A 8 8.52 10.35 -10.20
C SER A 8 9.18 9.28 -9.33
N TRP A 9 8.75 9.18 -8.08
CA TRP A 9 9.31 8.26 -7.10
C TRP A 9 8.22 7.59 -6.28
N ASN A 10 8.33 6.27 -6.13
CA ASN A 10 7.65 5.57 -5.05
C ASN A 10 8.42 5.80 -3.74
N VAL A 11 7.70 5.88 -2.62
CA VAL A 11 8.32 5.93 -1.28
C VAL A 11 8.19 4.56 -0.65
N VAL A 12 9.31 4.00 -0.17
CA VAL A 12 9.36 2.65 0.40
C VAL A 12 9.88 2.72 1.83
N ALA A 13 9.18 2.07 2.76
CA ALA A 13 9.60 1.91 4.15
C ALA A 13 9.55 0.44 4.57
N GLU A 14 10.48 0.02 5.43
CA GLU A 14 10.58 -1.36 5.91
C GLU A 14 10.80 -1.44 7.42
N ILE A 15 10.10 -2.38 8.06
CA ILE A 15 10.39 -2.85 9.42
C ILE A 15 10.88 -4.29 9.29
N LYS A 16 12.18 -4.52 9.53
CA LYS A 16 12.79 -5.84 9.36
C LYS A 16 12.23 -6.86 10.35
N GLY A 17 11.93 -8.06 9.85
CA GLY A 17 11.50 -9.20 10.67
C GLY A 17 12.65 -9.85 11.44
N SER A 18 12.32 -10.64 12.45
CA SER A 18 13.28 -11.30 13.34
C SER A 18 13.76 -12.66 12.83
N SER A 19 12.85 -13.61 12.58
CA SER A 19 13.20 -15.01 12.25
C SER A 19 12.84 -15.44 10.82
N LYS A 20 11.92 -14.72 10.15
CA LYS A 20 11.50 -14.93 8.76
C LYS A 20 11.67 -13.64 7.95
N LYS A 21 12.83 -12.98 8.10
CA LYS A 21 13.12 -11.66 7.50
C LYS A 21 12.98 -11.60 5.98
N GLU A 22 13.13 -12.73 5.29
CA GLU A 22 12.93 -12.83 3.85
C GLU A 22 11.46 -12.92 3.44
N GLU A 23 10.53 -13.25 4.34
CA GLU A 23 9.10 -13.22 4.04
C GLU A 23 8.55 -11.82 4.30
N ILE A 24 7.76 -11.31 3.35
CA ILE A 24 7.26 -9.92 3.38
C ILE A 24 5.74 -9.90 3.56
N VAL A 25 5.29 -9.08 4.50
CA VAL A 25 3.90 -8.60 4.58
C VAL A 25 3.90 -7.18 4.04
N PHE A 26 3.16 -6.96 2.97
CA PHE A 26 3.20 -5.74 2.18
C PHE A 26 1.93 -4.92 2.40
N CYS A 27 2.07 -3.61 2.55
CA CYS A 27 0.97 -2.66 2.57
C CYS A 27 1.24 -1.55 1.55
N GLY A 28 0.24 -1.21 0.75
CA GLY A 28 0.35 -0.22 -0.31
C GLY A 28 -0.80 0.77 -0.31
N ALA A 29 -0.51 1.99 -0.70
CA ALA A 29 -1.47 3.03 -1.06
C ALA A 29 -0.80 3.90 -2.15
N HIS A 30 -1.56 4.60 -2.98
CA HIS A 30 -0.97 5.57 -3.89
C HIS A 30 -0.80 6.96 -3.25
N LEU A 31 0.20 7.69 -3.75
CA LEU A 31 0.68 8.97 -3.22
C LEU A 31 0.12 10.16 -4.01
N ASP A 32 -0.16 9.95 -5.29
CA ASP A 32 -0.68 10.98 -6.17
C ASP A 32 -2.19 11.16 -6.02
N ALA A 33 -2.71 12.12 -6.76
CA ALA A 33 -4.14 12.39 -6.90
C ALA A 33 -4.35 13.02 -8.28
N VAL A 34 -5.59 12.98 -8.77
CA VAL A 34 -5.97 13.70 -9.98
C VAL A 34 -5.81 15.21 -9.76
N ASP A 35 -5.21 15.88 -10.74
CA ASP A 35 -4.80 17.30 -10.72
C ASP A 35 -5.93 18.29 -10.39
N ILE A 36 -7.16 17.98 -10.79
CA ILE A 36 -8.36 18.79 -10.53
C ILE A 36 -9.07 18.47 -9.21
N THR A 37 -8.50 17.60 -8.37
CA THR A 37 -9.12 17.13 -7.13
C THR A 37 -8.28 17.47 -5.89
N GLN A 38 -8.89 17.36 -4.71
CA GLN A 38 -8.18 17.51 -3.44
C GLN A 38 -7.44 16.23 -3.01
N GLY A 39 -7.77 15.10 -3.63
CA GLY A 39 -7.20 13.78 -3.28
C GLY A 39 -7.52 13.25 -1.88
N ALA A 40 -8.51 13.81 -1.18
CA ALA A 40 -8.79 13.46 0.21
C ALA A 40 -9.24 12.00 0.38
N HIS A 41 -10.16 11.54 -0.48
CA HIS A 41 -10.64 10.16 -0.49
C HIS A 41 -9.73 9.26 -1.34
N ASP A 42 -9.33 9.78 -2.50
CA ASP A 42 -8.49 9.12 -3.49
C ASP A 42 -7.17 9.91 -3.64
N ASN A 43 -6.13 9.66 -2.84
CA ASN A 43 -6.02 8.57 -1.86
C ASN A 43 -5.38 8.99 -0.51
N ALA A 44 -5.52 10.25 -0.10
CA ALA A 44 -4.95 10.73 1.16
C ALA A 44 -5.43 9.93 2.38
N GLY A 45 -6.70 9.53 2.42
CA GLY A 45 -7.25 8.67 3.49
C GLY A 45 -6.53 7.33 3.61
N GLY A 46 -6.30 6.66 2.48
CA GLY A 46 -5.54 5.40 2.40
C GLY A 46 -4.07 5.57 2.76
N LEU A 47 -3.43 6.62 2.21
CA LEU A 47 -2.04 6.96 2.47
C LEU A 47 -1.79 7.25 3.96
N VAL A 48 -2.60 8.10 4.59
CA VAL A 48 -2.44 8.46 6.01
C VAL A 48 -2.71 7.24 6.90
N SER A 49 -3.70 6.41 6.56
CA SER A 49 -3.96 5.16 7.28
C SER A 49 -2.75 4.21 7.23
N MET A 50 -2.11 4.07 6.07
CA MET A 50 -0.89 3.29 5.90
C MET A 50 0.27 3.88 6.72
N MET A 51 0.45 5.20 6.69
CA MET A 51 1.51 5.89 7.43
C MET A 51 1.34 5.73 8.94
N GLU A 52 0.11 5.83 9.45
CA GLU A 52 -0.17 5.65 10.87
C GLU A 52 0.03 4.20 11.32
N ALA A 53 -0.40 3.23 10.50
CA ALA A 53 -0.09 1.82 10.75
C ALA A 53 1.43 1.60 10.81
N ALA A 54 2.19 2.13 9.85
CA ALA A 54 3.65 2.05 9.85
C ALA A 54 4.26 2.68 11.12
N ARG A 55 3.77 3.85 11.55
CA ARG A 55 4.24 4.55 12.77
C ARG A 55 4.03 3.71 14.02
N VAL A 56 2.83 3.15 14.21
CA VAL A 56 2.48 2.34 15.39
C VAL A 56 3.22 1.01 15.39
N LEU A 57 3.29 0.33 14.24
CA LEU A 57 4.01 -0.95 14.12
C LEU A 57 5.52 -0.77 14.33
N ALA A 58 6.07 0.37 13.92
CA ALA A 58 7.47 0.71 14.17
C ALA A 58 7.79 0.90 15.67
N LEU A 59 6.82 1.00 16.57
CA LEU A 59 7.11 0.98 18.02
C LEU A 59 7.51 -0.41 18.53
N HIS A 60 7.22 -1.47 17.77
CA HIS A 60 7.44 -2.86 18.15
C HIS A 60 8.47 -3.56 17.25
N LYS A 61 9.51 -2.82 16.83
CA LYS A 61 10.60 -3.34 15.99
C LYS A 61 11.20 -4.60 16.62
N GLY A 62 11.42 -5.64 15.81
CA GLY A 62 11.98 -6.92 16.27
C GLY A 62 10.95 -7.92 16.81
N PHE A 63 9.71 -7.50 17.07
CA PHE A 63 8.63 -8.42 17.47
C PHE A 63 8.17 -9.30 16.29
N TYR A 64 8.05 -8.70 15.11
CA TYR A 64 7.49 -9.38 13.94
C TYR A 64 8.45 -10.43 13.38
N LYS A 65 7.94 -11.63 13.12
CA LYS A 65 8.75 -12.68 12.46
C LYS A 65 9.12 -12.29 11.02
N ARG A 66 8.20 -11.65 10.31
CA ARG A 66 8.30 -11.25 8.90
C ARG A 66 8.66 -9.78 8.75
N THR A 67 9.24 -9.42 7.61
CA THR A 67 9.46 -8.01 7.27
C THR A 67 8.13 -7.37 6.89
N LEU A 68 7.84 -6.22 7.49
CA LEU A 68 6.70 -5.39 7.11
C LEU A 68 7.20 -4.35 6.11
N LYS A 69 6.56 -4.25 4.96
CA LYS A 69 6.93 -3.31 3.89
C LYS A 69 5.74 -2.42 3.56
N PHE A 70 5.98 -1.11 3.50
CA PHE A 70 4.99 -0.09 3.17
C PHE A 70 5.46 0.65 1.93
N VAL A 71 4.59 0.80 0.93
CA VAL A 71 4.93 1.51 -0.30
C VAL A 71 3.84 2.51 -0.68
N ALA A 72 4.25 3.78 -0.77
CA ALA A 72 3.44 4.83 -1.38
C ALA A 72 3.77 4.88 -2.87
N PHE A 73 2.86 4.37 -3.71
CA PHE A 73 3.05 4.30 -5.15
C PHE A 73 2.77 5.65 -5.80
N SER A 74 3.60 6.09 -6.72
CA SER A 74 3.33 7.29 -7.53
C SER A 74 2.68 6.94 -8.87
N LEU A 75 1.96 7.88 -9.46
CA LEU A 75 1.36 7.76 -10.79
C LEU A 75 0.38 6.57 -10.89
N GLU A 76 -0.42 6.35 -9.86
CA GLU A 76 -1.54 5.40 -9.90
C GLU A 76 -2.62 5.92 -10.86
N GLU A 77 -2.96 7.20 -10.73
CA GLU A 77 -4.04 7.90 -11.45
C GLU A 77 -3.74 8.01 -12.95
N TRP A 78 -2.46 7.85 -13.32
CA TRP A 78 -1.96 7.85 -14.70
C TRP A 78 -1.76 6.43 -15.25
N GLY A 79 -2.34 5.41 -14.62
CA GLY A 79 -2.34 4.02 -15.08
C GLY A 79 -1.37 3.11 -14.35
N LEU A 80 -1.32 3.20 -13.01
CA LEU A 80 -0.56 2.29 -12.13
C LEU A 80 0.96 2.29 -12.38
N ILE A 81 1.50 3.37 -12.95
CA ILE A 81 2.86 3.39 -13.49
C ILE A 81 3.89 3.10 -12.39
N GLY A 82 3.73 3.67 -11.20
CA GLY A 82 4.66 3.44 -10.09
C GLY A 82 4.64 2.02 -9.57
N SER A 83 3.48 1.38 -9.47
CA SER A 83 3.40 -0.01 -8.98
C SER A 83 3.96 -0.99 -10.01
N PHE A 84 3.71 -0.78 -11.31
CA PHE A 84 4.37 -1.56 -12.37
C PHE A 84 5.88 -1.39 -12.35
N ALA A 85 6.38 -0.15 -12.22
CA ALA A 85 7.82 0.11 -12.11
C ALA A 85 8.42 -0.56 -10.86
N TYR A 86 7.72 -0.54 -9.73
CA TYR A 86 8.14 -1.22 -8.51
C TYR A 86 8.29 -2.73 -8.72
N VAL A 87 7.27 -3.39 -9.27
CA VAL A 87 7.29 -4.83 -9.54
C VAL A 87 8.40 -5.19 -10.52
N GLN A 88 8.61 -4.39 -11.56
CA GLN A 88 9.69 -4.63 -12.52
C GLN A 88 11.09 -4.52 -11.90
N ALA A 89 11.29 -3.56 -11.00
CA ALA A 89 12.56 -3.37 -10.29
C ALA A 89 12.81 -4.43 -9.20
N HIS A 90 11.75 -5.06 -8.67
CA HIS A 90 11.81 -5.98 -7.53
C HIS A 90 11.25 -7.37 -7.88
N LYS A 91 11.42 -7.85 -9.12
CA LYS A 91 10.84 -9.12 -9.59
C LYS A 91 11.17 -10.30 -8.68
N ASP A 92 12.43 -10.41 -8.24
CA ASP A 92 12.89 -11.50 -7.39
C ASP A 92 12.33 -11.42 -5.95
N GLU A 93 11.83 -10.25 -5.54
CA GLU A 93 11.15 -10.07 -4.27
C GLU A 93 9.68 -10.53 -4.33
N MET A 94 9.04 -10.56 -5.49
CA MET A 94 7.60 -10.82 -5.58
C MET A 94 7.21 -12.18 -4.98
N ILE A 95 8.06 -13.19 -5.12
CA ILE A 95 7.84 -14.53 -4.54
C ILE A 95 7.96 -14.56 -2.99
N LYS A 96 8.61 -13.53 -2.43
CA LYS A 96 8.79 -13.37 -0.98
C LYS A 96 7.58 -12.74 -0.31
N ILE A 97 6.74 -12.02 -1.05
CA ILE A 97 5.51 -11.40 -0.55
C ILE A 97 4.49 -12.50 -0.23
N LYS A 98 4.08 -12.57 1.04
CA LYS A 98 3.11 -13.57 1.54
C LYS A 98 1.69 -13.03 1.61
N PHE A 99 1.58 -11.71 1.72
CA PHE A 99 0.32 -11.00 1.78
C PHE A 99 0.55 -9.56 1.35
N MET A 100 -0.39 -9.00 0.58
CA MET A 100 -0.42 -7.59 0.23
C MET A 100 -1.78 -7.03 0.61
N TRP A 101 -1.76 -5.94 1.38
CA TRP A 101 -2.93 -5.16 1.73
C TRP A 101 -2.88 -3.82 1.00
N ASN A 102 -3.82 -3.62 0.07
CA ASN A 102 -4.04 -2.33 -0.58
C ASN A 102 -5.00 -1.48 0.26
N LEU A 103 -4.61 -0.25 0.55
CA LEU A 103 -5.39 0.75 1.29
C LEU A 103 -5.92 1.87 0.40
N ASP A 104 -5.88 1.67 -0.91
CA ASP A 104 -6.51 2.59 -1.85
C ASP A 104 -7.99 2.84 -1.48
N MET A 105 -8.36 4.13 -1.46
CA MET A 105 -9.68 4.62 -1.08
C MET A 105 -10.14 4.20 0.34
N ALA A 106 -9.23 3.75 1.20
CA ALA A 106 -9.55 3.48 2.61
C ALA A 106 -9.95 4.78 3.32
N ALA A 107 -10.82 4.66 4.32
CA ALA A 107 -11.48 5.78 5.00
C ALA A 107 -12.38 6.65 4.09
N SER A 108 -12.76 6.15 2.91
CA SER A 108 -13.83 6.72 2.10
C SER A 108 -15.21 6.21 2.55
N ALA A 109 -16.23 7.06 2.46
CA ALA A 109 -17.61 6.66 2.72
C ALA A 109 -18.12 5.82 1.54
N GLY A 110 -18.27 4.50 1.77
CA GLY A 110 -18.86 3.61 0.76
C GLY A 110 -20.34 3.91 0.52
N ALA A 111 -20.86 3.53 -0.64
CA ALA A 111 -22.28 3.69 -1.00
C ALA A 111 -23.25 3.01 -0.01
N ALA A 112 -22.77 2.04 0.77
CA ALA A 112 -23.53 1.29 1.77
C ALA A 112 -23.41 1.83 3.22
N GLY A 113 -22.73 2.96 3.43
CA GLY A 113 -22.49 3.53 4.76
C GLY A 113 -21.20 3.04 5.43
N LEU A 114 -21.16 3.08 6.77
CA LEU A 114 -19.99 2.66 7.56
C LEU A 114 -19.83 1.13 7.51
N GLY A 115 -18.70 0.66 7.01
CA GLY A 115 -18.40 -0.77 6.93
C GLY A 115 -16.98 -1.04 6.43
N ILE A 116 -16.60 -2.31 6.43
CA ILE A 116 -15.33 -2.78 5.85
C ILE A 116 -15.66 -3.52 4.56
N SER A 117 -15.10 -3.04 3.45
CA SER A 117 -15.13 -3.75 2.17
C SER A 117 -13.80 -4.46 1.95
N ILE A 118 -13.86 -5.72 1.52
CA ILE A 118 -12.69 -6.54 1.23
C ILE A 118 -12.87 -7.10 -0.17
N GLN A 119 -11.85 -6.98 -0.99
CA GLN A 119 -11.83 -7.52 -2.35
C GLN A 119 -10.70 -8.55 -2.51
N GLY A 120 -10.89 -9.52 -3.40
CA GLY A 120 -9.85 -10.44 -3.85
C GLY A 120 -9.83 -11.82 -3.19
N ARG A 121 -9.73 -11.92 -1.85
CA ARG A 121 -9.45 -13.18 -1.14
C ARG A 121 -10.55 -13.57 -0.13
N PRO A 122 -11.57 -14.35 -0.54
CA PRO A 122 -12.69 -14.74 0.32
C PRO A 122 -12.27 -15.49 1.60
N GLU A 123 -11.14 -16.20 1.57
CA GLU A 123 -10.60 -16.91 2.72
C GLU A 123 -10.13 -15.99 3.86
N LEU A 124 -9.98 -14.69 3.58
CA LEU A 124 -9.62 -13.69 4.60
C LEU A 124 -10.84 -13.17 5.37
N VAL A 125 -12.05 -13.42 4.87
CA VAL A 125 -13.29 -12.94 5.50
C VAL A 125 -13.42 -13.35 6.97
N PRO A 126 -13.12 -14.60 7.39
CA PRO A 126 -13.20 -15.00 8.80
C PRO A 126 -12.25 -14.23 9.74
N TYR A 127 -11.19 -13.61 9.22
CA TYR A 127 -10.20 -12.88 10.02
C TYR A 127 -10.54 -11.40 10.18
N ILE A 128 -11.52 -10.89 9.44
CA ILE A 128 -11.87 -9.46 9.38
C ILE A 128 -13.31 -9.21 9.88
N LYS A 129 -14.13 -10.26 9.96
CA LYS A 129 -15.43 -10.18 10.63
C LYS A 129 -15.23 -9.92 12.13
N PRO A 130 -15.92 -8.92 12.71
CA PRO A 130 -15.92 -8.68 14.15
C PRO A 130 -16.49 -9.85 14.95
#